data_AF-A0AAV4UCA7-F1
#
_entry.id   AF-A0AAV4UCA7-F1
#
_cell.length_a   1.000
_cell.length_b   1.000
_cell.length_c   1.000
_cell.angle_alpha   90.00
_cell.angle_beta   90.00
_cell.angle_gamma   90.00
#
_symmetry.space_group_name_H-M   'P 1'
#
loop_
_entity.id
_entity.type
_entity.pdbx_description
1 polymer ?
#
loop_
_entity_poly.entity_id
_entity_poly.type
_entity_poly.pdbx_seq_one_letter_code
_entity_poly.pdbx_strand_id
1 'polypeptide(L)'
;MRALIFSLLVAVVYSSPAKIRDPMINEGLFEGDIVGIDPNQDRNAVPRDSMRWTNGVVPYEVDESLYDIWELLMKAIRHIEDNSCIRFVHKTTEKNYIRMFKGNG
;
A
#
# COMPACT_ATOMS: atom_id res chain seq x y z
N MET A 1 -0.89 -40.82 23.32
CA MET A 1 -2.19 -40.08 23.37
C MET A 1 -2.17 -38.90 24.34
N ARG A 2 -1.74 -39.06 25.61
CA ARG A 2 -1.66 -37.95 26.59
C ARG A 2 -0.66 -36.82 26.24
N ALA A 3 0.50 -37.17 25.69
CA ALA A 3 1.52 -36.18 25.28
C ALA A 3 1.08 -35.30 24.11
N LEU A 4 0.34 -35.87 23.14
CA LEU A 4 -0.21 -35.13 21.99
C LEU A 4 -1.27 -34.11 22.41
N ILE A 5 -2.09 -34.45 23.40
CA ILE A 5 -3.10 -33.54 23.96
C ILE A 5 -2.42 -32.38 24.69
N PHE A 6 -1.37 -32.65 25.48
CA PHE A 6 -0.58 -31.61 26.15
C PHE A 6 0.10 -30.66 25.16
N SER A 7 0.71 -31.17 24.09
CA SER A 7 1.32 -30.33 23.06
C SER A 7 0.31 -29.45 22.30
N LEU A 8 -0.90 -29.97 22.06
CA LEU A 8 -1.97 -29.21 21.40
C LEU A 8 -2.50 -28.09 22.30
N LEU A 9 -2.70 -28.38 23.59
CA LEU A 9 -3.12 -27.38 24.58
C LEU A 9 -2.10 -26.26 24.74
N VAL A 10 -0.81 -26.59 24.72
CA VAL A 10 0.27 -25.59 24.73
C VAL A 10 0.20 -24.72 23.47
N ALA A 11 0.07 -25.29 22.27
CA ALA A 11 -0.03 -24.51 21.03
C ALA A 11 -1.21 -23.53 21.02
N VAL A 12 -2.37 -23.91 21.58
CA VAL A 12 -3.54 -23.02 21.71
C VAL A 12 -3.30 -21.89 22.71
N VAL A 13 -2.59 -22.15 23.82
CA VAL A 13 -2.27 -21.12 24.83
C VAL A 13 -1.25 -20.09 24.31
N TYR A 14 -0.35 -20.50 23.41
CA TYR A 14 0.64 -19.61 22.78
C TYR A 14 0.17 -18.93 21.50
N SER A 15 -1.02 -19.24 20.98
CA SER A 15 -1.53 -18.54 19.81
C SER A 15 -1.93 -17.11 20.18
N SER A 16 -1.16 -16.13 19.72
CA SER A 16 -1.60 -14.73 19.77
C SER A 16 -2.75 -14.55 18.78
N PRO A 17 -3.84 -13.85 19.14
CA PRO A 17 -4.88 -13.53 18.17
C PRO A 17 -4.26 -12.76 17.01
N ALA A 18 -4.68 -13.08 15.79
CA ALA A 18 -4.32 -12.26 14.64
C ALA A 18 -4.74 -10.82 14.95
N LYS A 19 -3.79 -9.88 14.92
CA LYS A 19 -4.12 -8.46 15.02
C LYS A 19 -5.00 -8.11 13.83
N ILE A 20 -6.30 -7.91 14.07
CA ILE A 20 -7.20 -7.33 13.09
C ILE A 20 -6.80 -5.86 13.00
N ARG A 21 -6.10 -5.50 11.92
CA ARG A 21 -5.82 -4.11 11.60
C ARG A 21 -6.94 -3.63 10.70
N ASP A 22 -7.70 -2.65 11.16
CA ASP A 22 -8.69 -1.96 10.34
C ASP A 22 -7.92 -1.06 9.35
N PRO A 23 -8.00 -1.30 8.03
CA PRO A 23 -7.29 -0.47 7.05
C PRO A 23 -7.78 0.98 7.07
N MET A 24 -8.95 1.27 7.65
CA MET A 24 -9.50 2.63 7.78
C MET A 24 -8.98 3.39 9.00
N ILE A 25 -8.22 2.74 9.89
CA ILE A 25 -7.72 3.36 11.13
C ILE A 25 -6.19 3.37 11.10
N ASN A 26 -5.61 4.42 10.50
CA ASN A 26 -4.18 4.69 10.56
C ASN A 26 -3.95 6.06 11.22
N GLU A 27 -3.46 6.04 12.47
CA GLU A 27 -3.22 7.26 13.25
C GLU A 27 -2.26 8.22 12.54
N GLY A 28 -2.61 9.50 12.52
CA GLY A 28 -1.79 10.54 11.89
C GLY A 28 -1.97 10.71 10.38
N LEU A 29 -2.85 9.91 9.74
CA LEU A 29 -3.26 10.11 8.35
C LEU A 29 -4.59 10.88 8.25
N PHE A 30 -4.70 11.77 7.27
CA PHE A 30 -5.94 12.44 6.93
C PHE A 30 -6.92 11.45 6.29
N GLU A 31 -8.18 11.48 6.72
CA GLU A 31 -9.25 10.53 6.32
C GLU A 31 -8.90 9.04 6.49
N GLY A 32 -7.83 8.73 7.22
CA GLY A 32 -7.36 7.38 7.53
C GLY A 32 -6.27 6.85 6.61
N ASP A 33 -6.08 7.37 5.39
CA ASP A 33 -5.15 6.78 4.40
C ASP A 33 -4.35 7.81 3.58
N ILE A 34 -4.48 9.11 3.85
CA ILE A 34 -3.78 10.18 3.12
C ILE A 34 -2.74 10.86 4.02
N VAL A 35 -1.47 10.84 3.60
CA VAL A 35 -0.38 11.54 4.30
C VAL A 35 -0.20 12.97 3.78
N GLY A 36 0.24 13.88 4.65
CA GLY A 36 0.75 15.20 4.24
C GLY A 36 -0.31 16.25 3.91
N ILE A 37 -1.53 16.09 4.43
CA ILE A 37 -2.63 17.06 4.30
C ILE A 37 -2.74 17.88 5.59
N ASP A 38 -2.73 19.21 5.47
CA ASP A 38 -3.21 20.11 6.51
C ASP A 38 -4.68 20.47 6.23
N PRO A 39 -5.64 19.95 7.02
CA PRO A 39 -7.06 20.18 6.77
C PRO A 39 -7.49 21.64 6.87
N ASN A 40 -6.66 22.52 7.45
CA ASN A 40 -6.95 23.95 7.55
C ASN A 40 -6.46 24.75 6.34
N GLN A 41 -5.58 24.19 5.51
CA GLN A 41 -4.95 24.88 4.38
C GLN A 41 -5.24 24.20 3.04
N ASP A 42 -5.30 22.87 3.03
CA ASP A 42 -5.42 22.07 1.83
C ASP A 42 -6.89 21.84 1.43
N ARG A 43 -7.09 21.62 0.13
CA ARG A 43 -8.38 21.25 -0.44
C ARG A 43 -8.33 19.79 -0.87
N ASN A 44 -9.47 19.09 -0.79
CA ASN A 44 -9.54 17.67 -1.14
C ASN A 44 -9.28 17.36 -2.63
N ALA A 45 -9.42 18.35 -3.53
CA ALA A 45 -9.03 18.21 -4.92
C ALA A 45 -7.59 18.69 -5.14
N VAL A 46 -6.83 18.05 -6.04
CA VAL A 46 -5.50 18.51 -6.48
C VAL A 46 -5.65 19.57 -7.58
N PRO A 47 -5.53 20.89 -7.30
CA PRO A 47 -5.90 21.92 -8.27
C PRO A 47 -4.84 22.24 -9.32
N ARG A 48 -3.56 21.97 -9.05
CA ARG A 48 -2.45 22.43 -9.92
C ARG A 48 -1.89 21.29 -10.74
N ASP A 49 -1.69 21.54 -12.03
CA ASP A 49 -1.03 20.59 -12.94
C ASP A 49 0.41 20.27 -12.52
N SER A 50 1.08 21.21 -11.84
CA SER A 50 2.43 21.00 -11.28
C SER A 50 2.50 19.91 -10.21
N MET A 51 1.35 19.48 -9.67
CA MET A 51 1.25 18.41 -8.68
C MET A 51 0.89 17.06 -9.32
N ARG A 52 0.74 17.01 -10.65
CA ARG A 52 0.45 15.80 -11.41
C ARG A 52 1.73 15.18 -11.96
N TRP A 53 1.66 13.89 -12.25
CA TRP A 53 2.71 13.17 -12.97
C TRP A 53 2.88 13.75 -14.38
N THR A 54 4.09 14.19 -14.68
CA THR A 54 4.42 14.80 -15.98
C THR A 54 4.14 13.82 -17.10
N ASN A 55 3.38 14.25 -18.11
CA ASN A 55 2.95 13.42 -19.25
C ASN A 55 2.18 12.13 -18.86
N GLY A 56 1.64 12.06 -17.64
CA GLY A 56 0.97 10.86 -17.14
C GLY A 56 1.91 9.67 -16.90
N VAL A 57 3.23 9.89 -16.86
CA VAL A 57 4.21 8.83 -16.61
C VAL A 57 4.51 8.73 -15.12
N VAL A 58 4.31 7.53 -14.57
CA VAL A 58 4.51 7.21 -13.15
C VAL A 58 5.68 6.24 -13.03
N PRO A 59 6.90 6.72 -12.72
CA PRO A 59 8.00 5.84 -12.37
C PRO A 59 7.68 5.11 -11.06
N TYR A 60 7.95 3.81 -11.00
CA TYR A 60 7.70 3.02 -9.80
C TYR A 60 8.78 1.97 -9.52
N GLU A 61 8.88 1.59 -8.26
CA GLU A 61 9.62 0.41 -7.80
C GLU A 61 8.75 -0.39 -6.83
N VAL A 62 8.90 -1.71 -6.84
CA VAL A 62 8.17 -2.63 -5.97
C VAL A 62 9.16 -3.37 -5.09
N ASP A 63 8.95 -3.24 -3.79
CA ASP A 63 9.71 -3.93 -2.77
C ASP A 63 9.36 -5.42 -2.73
N GLU A 64 10.33 -6.27 -2.41
CA GLU A 64 10.17 -7.73 -2.35
C GLU A 64 9.06 -8.16 -1.37
N SER A 65 8.75 -7.32 -0.37
CA SER A 65 7.67 -7.55 0.58
C SER A 65 6.27 -7.66 -0.03
N LEU A 66 6.08 -7.34 -1.31
CA LEU A 66 4.82 -7.43 -2.04
C LEU A 66 4.78 -8.56 -3.09
N TYR A 67 5.80 -9.42 -3.16
CA TYR A 67 5.85 -10.50 -4.16
C TYR A 67 4.74 -11.54 -3.98
N ASP A 68 4.22 -11.70 -2.76
CA ASP A 68 3.07 -12.55 -2.45
C ASP A 68 1.77 -12.09 -3.13
N ILE A 69 1.64 -10.79 -3.43
CA ILE A 69 0.48 -10.19 -4.10
C ILE A 69 0.80 -9.64 -5.49
N TRP A 70 1.94 -10.02 -6.08
CA TRP A 70 2.45 -9.46 -7.33
C TRP A 70 1.42 -9.45 -8.47
N GLU A 71 0.72 -10.57 -8.68
CA GLU A 71 -0.28 -10.69 -9.75
C GLU A 71 -1.46 -9.72 -9.55
N LEU A 72 -1.89 -9.52 -8.30
CA LEU A 72 -2.96 -8.56 -7.99
C LEU A 72 -2.49 -7.12 -8.22
N LEU A 73 -1.26 -6.80 -7.80
CA LEU A 73 -0.65 -5.49 -8.01
C LEU A 73 -0.52 -5.17 -9.50
N MET A 74 0.02 -6.09 -10.29
CA MET A 74 0.18 -5.92 -11.73
C MET A 74 -1.17 -5.83 -12.45
N LYS A 75 -2.19 -6.55 -11.97
CA LYS A 75 -3.56 -6.43 -12.51
C LYS A 75 -4.14 -5.03 -12.26
N ALA A 76 -3.92 -4.45 -11.09
CA ALA A 76 -4.36 -3.09 -10.78
C ALA A 76 -3.66 -2.04 -11.64
N ILE A 77 -2.33 -2.16 -11.80
CA ILE A 77 -1.55 -1.30 -12.71
C ILE A 77 -2.11 -1.37 -14.13
N ARG A 78 -2.26 -2.58 -14.69
CA ARG A 78 -2.81 -2.78 -16.05
C ARG A 78 -4.20 -2.17 -16.20
N HIS A 79 -5.07 -2.35 -15.21
CA HIS A 79 -6.41 -1.77 -15.24
C HIS A 79 -6.37 -0.24 -15.41
N ILE A 80 -5.47 0.45 -14.73
CA ILE A 80 -5.31 1.91 -14.86
C ILE A 80 -4.79 2.27 -16.26
N GLU A 81 -3.79 1.55 -16.76
CA GLU A 81 -3.20 1.81 -18.08
C GLU A 81 -4.19 1.58 -19.23
N ASP A 82 -5.03 0.55 -19.11
CA ASP A 82 -6.06 0.20 -20.11
C ASP A 82 -7.21 1.21 -20.17
N ASN A 83 -7.50 1.89 -19.05
CA ASN A 83 -8.65 2.79 -18.91
C ASN A 83 -8.28 4.27 -18.83
N SER A 84 -7.00 4.61 -19.01
CA SER A 84 -6.53 6.00 -18.96
C SER A 84 -5.29 6.22 -19.83
N CYS A 85 -4.81 7.46 -19.86
CA CYS A 85 -3.53 7.81 -20.48
C CYS A 85 -2.33 7.65 -19.53
N ILE A 86 -2.53 7.16 -18.29
CA ILE A 86 -1.45 6.96 -17.31
C ILE A 86 -0.59 5.76 -17.70
N ARG A 87 0.72 5.88 -17.57
CA ARG A 87 1.69 4.80 -17.89
C ARG A 87 2.65 4.60 -16.74
N PHE A 88 2.77 3.37 -16.28
CA PHE A 88 3.70 2.98 -15.23
C PHE A 88 5.01 2.49 -15.86
N VAL A 89 6.13 3.02 -15.39
CA VAL A 89 7.46 2.63 -15.89
C VAL A 89 8.35 2.22 -14.74
N HIS A 90 9.19 1.19 -14.94
CA HIS A 90 10.17 0.84 -13.94
C HIS A 90 11.11 2.02 -13.71
N LYS A 91 11.24 2.41 -12.44
CA LYS A 91 12.13 3.49 -12.03
C LYS A 91 13.58 3.15 -12.42
N THR A 92 14.24 4.16 -12.95
CA THR A 92 15.69 4.18 -13.20
C THR A 92 16.30 5.30 -12.35
N THR A 93 16.52 6.48 -12.94
CA THR A 93 17.18 7.64 -12.31
C THR A 93 16.22 8.73 -11.84
N GLU A 94 14.91 8.54 -12.00
CA GLU A 94 13.91 9.54 -11.66
C GLU A 94 13.92 9.84 -10.16
N LYS A 95 13.83 11.14 -9.82
CA LYS A 95 13.79 11.62 -8.44
C LYS A 95 12.41 11.45 -7.79
N ASN A 96 11.35 11.66 -8.59
CA ASN A 96 9.96 11.51 -8.17
C ASN A 96 9.45 10.18 -8.73
N TYR A 97 9.02 9.29 -7.84
CA TYR A 97 8.54 7.95 -8.18
C TYR A 97 7.67 7.40 -7.05
N ILE A 98 6.92 6.34 -7.33
CA ILE A 98 6.18 5.58 -6.31
C ILE A 98 7.04 4.40 -5.84
N ARG A 99 7.29 4.32 -4.53
CA ARG A 99 7.81 3.10 -3.90
C ARG A 99 6.65 2.31 -3.30
N MET A 100 6.41 1.10 -3.80
CA MET A 100 5.36 0.21 -3.30
C MET A 100 5.99 -0.82 -2.35
N PHE A 101 5.55 -0.85 -1.10
CA PHE A 101 6.09 -1.75 -0.08
C PHE A 101 5.03 -2.09 0.97
N LYS A 102 5.27 -3.14 1.76
CA LYS A 102 4.38 -3.50 2.88
C LYS A 102 4.57 -2.53 4.05
N GLY A 103 3.63 -1.59 4.21
CA GLY A 103 3.64 -0.55 5.24
C GLY A 103 2.70 -0.79 6.43
N ASN A 104 2.69 0.18 7.34
CA ASN A 104 1.79 0.27 8.50
C ASN A 104 0.55 1.16 8.25
N GLY A 105 0.44 1.70 7.04
CA GLY A 105 -0.70 2.40 6.45
C GLY A 105 -0.94 1.72 5.12
#